data_AF-A0A833S4A6-F1
#
_entry.id   AF-A0A833S4A6-F1
#
_cell.length_a   1.000
_cell.length_b   1.000
_cell.length_c   1.000
_cell.angle_alpha   90.00
_cell.angle_beta   90.00
_cell.angle_gamma   90.00
#
_symmetry.space_group_name_H-M   'P 1'
#
loop_
_entity.id
_entity.type
_entity.pdbx_description
1 polymer ?
#
loop_
_entity_poly.entity_id
_entity_poly.type
_entity_poly.pdbx_seq_one_letter_code
_entity_poly.pdbx_strand_id
1 'polypeptide(L)' 'MWESKAQNQSYAGLVEIGDTLLCPENLDPNAVEELEDQALLSNLLQKYLTVFAKPHRLLQPVPGRGGKDIFQVDIA' A
#
# COMPACT_ATOMS: atom_id res chain seq x y z
N MET A 1 -26.77 16.19 10.49
CA MET A 1 -25.85 15.45 11.39
C MET A 1 -24.94 14.56 10.54
N TRP A 2 -24.09 15.16 9.70
CA TRP A 2 -23.11 14.46 8.84
C TRP A 2 -21.66 14.83 9.21
N GLU A 3 -21.50 15.69 10.21
CA GLU A 3 -20.22 16.18 10.73
C GLU A 3 -19.69 15.26 11.83
N SER A 4 -19.16 14.09 11.50
CA SER A 4 -18.32 13.28 12.42
C SER A 4 -17.61 12.09 11.73
N LYS A 5 -16.93 12.32 10.60
CA LYS A 5 -15.96 11.34 10.05
C LYS A 5 -14.59 11.92 9.68
N ALA A 6 -14.37 13.21 9.95
CA ALA A 6 -13.09 13.85 9.66
C ALA A 6 -12.03 13.68 10.79
N GLN A 7 -12.38 13.06 11.92
CA GLN A 7 -11.58 13.06 13.15
C GLN A 7 -10.62 11.88 13.34
N ASN A 8 -10.46 10.96 12.38
CA ASN A 8 -9.65 9.75 12.64
C ASN A 8 -8.73 9.30 11.50
N GLN A 9 -8.31 10.21 10.61
CA GLN A 9 -7.24 9.90 9.66
C GLN A 9 -5.89 10.21 10.32
N SER A 10 -4.98 9.23 10.26
CA SER A 10 -3.63 9.34 10.79
C SER A 10 -2.68 8.46 9.99
N TYR A 11 -1.41 8.84 9.98
CA TYR A 11 -0.33 8.04 9.41
C TYR A 11 0.16 7.08 10.50
N ALA A 12 0.22 5.79 10.17
CA ALA A 12 0.42 4.73 11.17
C ALA A 12 1.76 4.00 11.04
N GLY A 13 2.48 4.18 9.94
CA GLY A 13 3.67 3.38 9.66
C GLY A 13 4.47 3.88 8.47
N LEU A 14 5.59 3.19 8.27
CA LEU A 14 6.54 3.35 7.19
C LEU A 14 6.73 2.00 6.50
N VAL A 15 7.04 2.05 5.20
CA VAL A 15 7.39 0.87 4.40
C VAL A 15 8.44 1.27 3.39
N GLU A 16 9.39 0.38 3.09
CA GLU A 16 10.33 0.57 2.00
C GLU A 16 9.68 0.18 0.67
N ILE A 17 9.86 1.02 -0.34
CA ILE A 17 9.36 0.80 -1.71
C ILE A 17 10.50 0.18 -2.53
N GLY A 18 10.26 -1.01 -3.08
CA GLY A 18 11.13 -1.65 -4.04
C GLY A 18 10.68 -1.42 -5.47
N ASP A 19 11.05 -2.35 -6.35
CA ASP A 19 10.67 -2.30 -7.76
C ASP A 19 9.15 -2.35 -7.95
N THR A 20 8.70 -1.65 -9.00
CA THR A 20 7.31 -1.69 -9.46
C THR A 20 7.28 -2.17 -10.90
N LEU A 21 6.51 -3.23 -11.16
CA LEU A 21 6.40 -3.86 -12.48
C LEU A 21 4.92 -4.06 -12.84
N LEU A 22 4.57 -3.89 -14.11
CA LEU A 22 3.25 -4.31 -14.59
C LEU A 22 3.17 -5.84 -14.52
N CYS A 23 2.05 -6.37 -13.98
CA CYS A 23 1.84 -7.82 -13.89
C CYS A 23 2.02 -8.46 -15.28
N PRO A 24 2.99 -9.38 -15.47
CA PRO A 24 3.21 -10.01 -16.76
C PRO A 24 2.01 -10.88 -17.16
N GLU A 25 1.65 -10.86 -18.45
CA GLU A 25 0.48 -11.57 -18.96
C GLU A 25 0.72 -13.09 -19.14
N ASN A 26 1.98 -13.50 -19.26
CA ASN A 26 2.38 -14.87 -19.60
C ASN A 26 3.04 -15.61 -18.41
N LEU A 27 2.55 -15.36 -17.19
CA LEU A 27 3.04 -16.07 -16.00
C LEU A 27 2.52 -17.51 -15.96
N ASP A 28 3.36 -18.42 -15.44
CA ASP A 28 2.91 -19.76 -15.06
C ASP A 28 1.82 -19.68 -13.98
N PRO A 29 0.81 -20.57 -13.97
CA PRO A 29 -0.26 -20.52 -12.99
C PRO A 29 0.22 -20.52 -11.53
N ASN A 30 1.29 -21.25 -11.19
CA ASN A 30 1.81 -21.27 -9.82
C ASN A 30 2.45 -19.93 -9.45
N ALA A 31 3.13 -19.28 -10.40
CA ALA A 31 3.70 -17.95 -10.18
C ALA A 31 2.61 -16.88 -10.01
N VAL A 32 1.46 -17.02 -10.69
CA VAL A 32 0.30 -16.15 -10.47
C VAL A 32 -0.24 -16.34 -9.05
N GLU A 33 -0.46 -17.59 -8.62
CA GLU A 33 -0.95 -17.91 -7.27
C GLU A 33 -0.02 -17.36 -6.19
N GLU A 34 1.30 -17.54 -6.33
CA GLU A 34 2.28 -16.99 -5.38
C GLU A 34 2.23 -15.45 -5.30
N LEU A 35 2.03 -14.76 -6.42
CA LEU A 35 1.89 -13.31 -6.44
C LEU A 35 0.56 -12.85 -5.85
N GLU A 36 -0.54 -13.57 -6.11
CA GLU A 36 -1.86 -13.30 -5.54
C GLU A 36 -1.86 -13.48 -4.02
N ASP A 37 -1.19 -14.52 -3.52
CA ASP A 37 -1.00 -14.78 -2.09
C ASP A 37 -0.15 -13.68 -1.43
N GLN A 38 0.94 -13.26 -2.05
CA GLN A 38 1.76 -12.14 -1.55
C GLN A 38 1.00 -10.82 -1.54
N ALA A 39 0.20 -10.55 -2.57
CA ALA A 39 -0.60 -9.33 -2.68
C ALA A 39 -1.90 -9.40 -1.85
N LEU A 40 -2.26 -10.58 -1.34
CA LEU A 40 -3.57 -10.88 -0.76
C LEU A 40 -4.72 -10.41 -1.66
N LEU A 41 -4.55 -10.54 -2.98
CA LEU A 41 -5.43 -9.97 -3.99
C LEU A 41 -5.41 -10.82 -5.26
N SER A 42 -6.59 -11.29 -5.68
CA SER A 42 -6.74 -12.01 -6.93
C SER A 42 -6.89 -11.11 -8.16
N ASN A 43 -6.76 -11.70 -9.34
CA ASN A 43 -6.85 -11.07 -10.65
C ASN A 43 -5.87 -9.89 -10.76
N LEU A 44 -4.57 -10.21 -10.83
CA LEU A 44 -3.49 -9.22 -10.89
C LEU A 44 -3.24 -8.63 -12.29
N LEU A 45 -3.86 -9.19 -13.34
CA LEU A 45 -3.70 -8.70 -14.71
C LEU A 45 -3.96 -7.20 -14.82
N GLN A 46 -3.09 -6.52 -15.57
CA GLN A 46 -3.10 -5.06 -15.78
C GLN A 46 -2.88 -4.20 -14.52
N LYS A 47 -2.50 -4.80 -13.38
CA LYS A 47 -2.11 -4.05 -12.18
C LYS A 47 -0.60 -3.90 -12.12
N TYR A 48 -0.15 -2.79 -11.53
CA TYR A 48 1.25 -2.62 -11.15
C TYR A 48 1.49 -3.29 -9.80
N LEU A 49 2.47 -4.17 -9.76
CA LEU A 49 2.92 -4.89 -8.57
C LEU A 49 4.15 -4.17 -8.03
N THR A 50 4.06 -3.68 -6.79
CA THR A 50 5.15 -2.99 -6.10
C THR A 50 5.63 -3.86 -4.95
N VAL A 51 6.94 -4.11 -4.90
CA VAL A 51 7.56 -4.81 -3.77
C VAL A 51 7.58 -3.88 -2.57
N PHE A 52 7.02 -4.33 -1.46
CA PHE A 52 7.10 -3.65 -0.17
C PHE A 52 8.00 -4.43 0.78
N ALA A 53 8.88 -3.73 1.49
CA ALA A 53 9.78 -4.33 2.46
C ALA A 53 9.81 -3.54 3.78
N LYS A 54 10.28 -4.21 4.83
CA LYS A 54 10.50 -3.63 6.16
C LYS A 54 9.34 -2.75 6.67
N PRO A 55 8.14 -3.34 6.88
CA PRO A 55 7.04 -2.58 7.46
C PRO A 55 7.36 -2.20 8.91
N HIS A 56 7.25 -0.91 9.22
CA HIS A 56 7.45 -0.38 10.58
C HIS A 56 6.22 0.39 11.03
N ARG A 57 5.71 0.05 12.21
CA ARG A 57 4.66 0.82 12.85
C ARG A 57 5.27 2.01 13.60
N LEU A 58 4.67 3.19 13.48
CA LEU A 58 5.07 4.34 14.28
C LEU A 58 4.73 4.11 15.76
N LEU A 59 5.51 4.71 16.66
CA LEU A 59 5.24 4.62 18.11
C LEU A 59 3.90 5.25 18.48
N GLN A 60 3.54 6.34 17.80
CA GLN A 60 2.24 6.99 17.90
C GLN A 60 1.74 7.37 16.50
N PRO A 61 0.44 7.26 16.21
CA PRO A 61 -0.10 7.73 14.94
C PRO A 61 0.09 9.24 14.79
N VAL A 62 0.51 9.70 13.62
CA VAL A 62 0.61 11.13 13.31
C VAL A 62 -0.72 11.62 12.75
N PRO A 63 -1.42 12.57 13.38
CA PRO A 63 -2.68 13.10 12.85
C PRO A 63 -2.49 13.73 11.47
N GLY A 64 -3.34 13.39 10.51
CA GLY A 64 -3.24 13.94 9.16
C GLY A 64 -4.30 13.38 8.20
N ARG A 65 -4.65 14.18 7.18
CA ARG A 65 -5.60 13.74 6.14
C ARG A 65 -4.85 13.23 4.93
N GLY A 66 -5.37 12.17 4.31
CA GLY A 66 -4.82 11.65 3.06
C GLY A 66 -4.80 12.72 1.97
N GLY A 67 -3.63 12.95 1.39
CA GLY A 67 -3.46 13.77 0.18
C GLY A 67 -3.76 12.99 -1.10
N LYS A 68 -3.51 13.61 -2.25
CA LYS A 68 -3.62 12.97 -3.57
C LYS A 68 -2.34 12.19 -3.87
N ASP A 69 -2.49 10.95 -4.34
CA ASP A 69 -1.40 10.07 -4.81
C ASP A 69 -0.24 9.98 -3.79
N ILE A 70 0.99 10.33 -4.20
CA ILE A 70 2.15 10.46 -3.32
C ILE A 70 2.26 11.92 -2.86
N PHE A 71 2.27 12.13 -1.55
CA PHE A 71 2.36 13.46 -0.94
C PHE A 71 3.32 13.45 0.25
N GLN A 72 3.90 14.61 0.54
CA GLN A 72 4.81 14.77 1.68
C GLN A 72 4.04 14.81 3.00
N VAL A 73 4.60 14.17 4.02
CA VAL A 73 4.13 14.22 5.40
C VAL A 73 5.32 14.48 6.32
N ASP A 74 5.08 15.24 7.39
CA ASP A 74 6.08 15.46 8.42
C ASP A 74 5.88 14.42 9.53
N ILE A 75 6.91 13.62 9.80
CA ILE A 75 6.94 12.62 10.87
C ILE A 75 8.02 13.09 11.85
N ALA A 76 7.57 13.64 12.98
CA ALA A 76 8.43 14.18 14.04
C ALA A 76 8.82 13.11 15.07
#